data_AF-A0A7D9E9H4-F1
#
_entry.id   AF-A0A7D9E9H4-F1
#
_cell.length_a   1.000
_cell.length_b   1.000
_cell.length_c   1.000
_cell.angle_alpha   90.00
_cell.angle_beta   90.00
_cell.angle_gamma   90.00
#
_symmetry.space_group_name_H-M   'P 1'
#
loop_
_entity.id
_entity.type
_entity.pdbx_description
1 polymer ?
#
loop_
_entity_poly.entity_id
_entity_poly.type
_entity_poly.pdbx_seq_one_letter_code
_entity_poly.pdbx_strand_id
1 'polypeptide(L)'
;MPLIKSGAKALGNIALKSGTDFVGDVLAGRNVKSAAKARSIQAANIAKRKAIDTLRSQTGSGKRKRLRSVKRSRSAKRTAKKRKTSTVSRSQSKKRKTVKKRKASASAARRRQTKRRKTAADIFADGGVVTFLSPGTEDYVDLARTILVVRAKVTKPDGTNLGAAEKVGVVNNFLHSLFKQVDVFLKGKQVTQATGTYAYRAYLETLLNYGPSAKDSQLTAALYYKDTAGKMDVADPTVAGGNGNAGLRARYVFSKASGTVEMTGPIFSDIFMSERLLLSYVDLKVILNRSSDEFCLMASEDDADFRVKLTDAYLKIRKVKINPSISVAHEIALKKGPAIYPIRRVECKSFIVPAGNPSLRKDNLFNGLVPKTVVFGMVESDAFNGALKKNPYNFQHFSVSSIGITVNGEEMPFKPLQLSYGAAPKYIEAFTTLFSGTGKMYHNTGNDISREEFPEGYAVYAFDLTPDMCGASPHFNAVQKGNLAIDIQFSAAPANAASLVCYGEFENTVHIDSERNVVYDYSG
;
A
#
# COMPACT_ATOMS: atom_id res chain seq x y z
N MET A 1 4.78 51.14 3.54
CA MET A 1 5.14 49.90 4.28
C MET A 1 5.98 50.15 5.58
N PRO A 2 5.51 50.85 6.64
CA PRO A 2 6.27 50.95 7.90
C PRO A 2 5.87 49.90 8.96
N LEU A 3 4.58 49.61 9.09
CA LEU A 3 3.98 48.85 10.21
C LEU A 3 4.48 47.39 10.35
N ILE A 4 4.76 46.72 9.22
CA ILE A 4 5.23 45.32 9.24
C ILE A 4 6.67 45.21 9.79
N LYS A 5 7.51 46.23 9.56
CA LYS A 5 8.92 46.23 10.02
C LYS A 5 9.05 46.47 11.53
N SER A 6 8.18 47.28 12.15
CA SER A 6 8.25 47.54 13.60
C SER A 6 7.76 46.34 14.42
N GLY A 7 6.66 45.70 14.01
CA GLY A 7 6.14 44.49 14.65
C GLY A 7 7.15 43.33 14.65
N ALA A 8 7.83 43.11 13.52
CA ALA A 8 8.87 42.08 13.40
C ALA A 8 10.07 42.33 14.35
N LYS A 9 10.59 43.55 14.43
CA LYS A 9 11.67 43.92 15.37
C LYS A 9 11.23 43.76 16.83
N ALA A 10 10.00 44.15 17.17
CA ALA A 10 9.48 44.05 18.53
C ALA A 10 9.33 42.58 19.00
N LEU A 11 8.87 41.69 18.11
CA LEU A 11 8.77 40.25 18.40
C LEU A 11 10.15 39.59 18.49
N GLY A 12 11.09 39.95 17.60
CA GLY A 12 12.47 39.47 17.64
C GLY A 12 13.16 39.73 18.98
N ASN A 13 13.08 40.97 19.49
CA ASN A 13 13.69 41.33 20.78
C ASN A 13 13.06 40.62 21.98
N ILE A 14 11.75 40.28 21.92
CA ILE A 14 11.09 39.51 22.98
C ILE A 14 11.52 38.05 22.95
N ALA A 15 11.66 37.46 21.76
CA ALA A 15 12.15 36.10 21.60
C ALA A 15 13.61 35.96 22.08
N LEU A 16 14.48 36.90 21.69
CA LEU A 16 15.90 36.89 22.07
C LEU A 16 16.08 36.98 23.59
N LYS A 17 15.40 37.93 24.24
CA LYS A 17 15.44 38.09 25.71
C LYS A 17 14.83 36.90 26.45
N SER A 18 13.77 36.29 25.91
CA SER A 18 13.20 35.06 26.49
C SER A 18 14.15 33.86 26.38
N GLY A 19 15.00 33.83 25.34
CA GLY A 19 16.05 32.83 25.17
C GLY A 19 17.20 32.98 26.16
N THR A 20 17.74 34.20 26.32
CA THR A 20 18.81 34.47 27.29
C THR A 20 18.37 34.19 28.73
N ASP A 21 17.16 34.63 29.09
CA ASP A 21 16.58 34.43 30.41
C ASP A 21 16.32 32.93 30.73
N PHE A 22 15.98 32.13 29.72
CA PHE A 22 15.83 30.68 29.84
C PHE A 22 17.17 29.97 30.04
N VAL A 23 18.22 30.38 29.31
CA VAL A 23 19.58 29.85 29.51
C VAL A 23 20.07 30.18 30.93
N GLY A 24 19.85 31.41 31.41
CA GLY A 24 20.17 31.80 32.80
C GLY A 24 19.43 30.97 33.85
N ASP A 25 18.13 30.70 33.66
CA ASP A 25 17.36 29.84 34.57
C ASP A 25 17.90 28.39 34.64
N VAL A 26 18.31 27.83 33.49
CA VAL A 26 18.85 26.46 33.41
C VAL A 26 20.25 26.38 34.01
N LEU A 27 21.11 27.38 33.79
CA LEU A 27 22.42 27.49 34.43
C LEU A 27 22.30 27.68 35.95
N ALA A 28 21.25 28.36 36.42
CA ALA A 28 20.90 28.46 37.85
C ALA A 28 20.17 27.21 38.41
N GLY A 29 20.31 26.05 37.76
CA GLY A 29 19.82 24.75 38.25
C GLY A 29 18.31 24.52 38.19
N ARG A 30 17.53 25.41 37.56
CA ARG A 30 16.07 25.22 37.46
C ARG A 30 15.72 24.11 36.46
N ASN A 31 14.74 23.28 36.80
CA ASN A 31 14.24 22.24 35.91
C ASN A 31 13.77 22.83 34.56
N VAL A 32 14.31 22.31 33.46
CA VAL A 32 14.05 22.78 32.08
C VAL A 32 12.55 22.93 31.78
N LYS A 33 11.70 22.04 32.28
CA LYS A 33 10.23 22.08 32.04
C LYS A 33 9.53 23.20 32.83
N SER A 34 9.99 23.53 34.03
CA SER A 34 9.43 24.66 34.79
C SER A 34 9.95 26.00 34.30
N ALA A 35 11.24 26.09 33.96
CA ALA A 35 11.85 27.28 33.35
C ALA A 35 11.16 27.65 32.02
N ALA A 36 11.02 26.71 31.08
CA ALA A 36 10.33 26.96 29.80
C ALA A 36 8.87 27.40 30.00
N LYS A 37 8.14 26.78 30.95
CA LYS A 37 6.76 27.16 31.26
C LYS A 37 6.68 28.56 31.88
N ALA A 38 7.57 28.92 32.80
CA ALA A 38 7.59 30.25 33.40
C ALA A 38 7.89 31.34 32.36
N ARG A 39 8.92 31.15 31.53
CA ARG A 39 9.32 32.14 30.51
C ARG A 39 8.31 32.30 29.38
N SER A 40 7.63 31.23 28.95
CA SER A 40 6.51 31.33 27.98
C SER A 40 5.33 32.17 28.51
N ILE A 41 4.97 32.02 29.80
CA ILE A 41 3.92 32.83 30.44
C ILE A 41 4.37 34.31 30.56
N GLN A 42 5.64 34.54 30.93
CA GLN A 42 6.21 35.88 31.03
C GLN A 42 6.24 36.60 29.67
N ALA A 43 6.67 35.91 28.61
CA ALA A 43 6.68 36.43 27.24
C ALA A 43 5.26 36.78 26.74
N ALA A 44 4.27 35.91 27.00
CA ALA A 44 2.87 36.17 26.65
C ALA A 44 2.31 37.42 27.36
N ASN A 45 2.62 37.60 28.64
CA ASN A 45 2.21 38.79 29.40
C ASN A 45 2.88 40.08 28.90
N ILE A 46 4.15 40.03 28.52
CA ILE A 46 4.88 41.18 27.94
C ILE A 46 4.29 41.55 26.56
N ALA A 47 4.01 40.56 25.71
CA ALA A 47 3.37 40.77 24.42
C ALA A 47 1.97 41.39 24.58
N LYS A 48 1.16 40.89 25.53
CA LYS A 48 -0.17 41.42 25.84
C LYS A 48 -0.13 42.88 26.32
N ARG A 49 0.84 43.26 27.18
CA ARG A 49 1.03 44.66 27.61
C ARG A 49 1.39 45.56 26.43
N LYS A 50 2.40 45.20 25.64
CA LYS A 50 2.81 45.99 24.45
C LYS A 50 1.68 46.16 23.42
N ALA A 51 0.83 45.14 23.24
CA ALA A 51 -0.34 45.26 22.37
C ALA A 51 -1.36 46.29 22.91
N ILE A 52 -1.63 46.29 24.22
CA ILE A 52 -2.51 47.27 24.89
C ILE A 52 -1.93 48.69 24.79
N ASP A 53 -0.62 48.85 25.00
CA ASP A 53 0.04 50.17 24.91
C ASP A 53 0.05 50.71 23.48
N THR A 54 0.16 49.82 22.48
CA THR A 54 0.04 50.20 21.05
C THR A 54 -1.39 50.62 20.69
N LEU A 55 -2.40 49.99 21.27
CA LEU A 55 -3.81 50.40 21.09
C LEU A 55 -4.12 51.73 21.81
N ARG A 56 -3.48 51.99 22.95
CA ARG A 56 -3.56 53.27 23.67
C ARG A 56 -2.89 54.42 22.93
N SER A 57 -1.72 54.21 22.32
CA SER A 57 -1.06 55.26 21.52
C SER A 57 -1.82 55.58 20.22
N GLN A 58 -2.54 54.61 19.65
CA GLN A 58 -3.38 54.81 18.45
C GLN A 58 -4.73 55.50 18.74
N THR A 59 -5.20 55.53 20.00
CA THR A 59 -6.48 56.18 20.36
C THR A 59 -6.33 57.65 20.74
N GLY A 60 -5.11 58.20 20.68
CA GLY A 60 -4.77 59.58 21.05
C GLY A 60 -4.85 60.61 19.92
N SER A 61 -5.93 60.66 19.12
CA SER A 61 -6.21 61.85 18.28
C SER A 61 -7.69 62.01 17.86
N GLY A 62 -8.36 63.01 18.43
CA GLY A 62 -9.42 63.79 17.77
C GLY A 62 -10.79 63.17 17.46
N LYS A 63 -11.73 63.20 18.43
CA LYS A 63 -12.94 64.08 18.40
C LYS A 63 -13.97 63.70 19.49
N ARG A 64 -14.35 64.69 20.31
CA ARG A 64 -15.52 64.61 21.22
C ARG A 64 -16.82 64.49 20.41
N LYS A 65 -17.74 63.58 20.77
CA LYS A 65 -19.19 63.75 20.56
C LYS A 65 -20.04 62.97 21.58
N ARG A 66 -20.79 63.75 22.37
CA ARG A 66 -21.90 63.49 23.32
C ARG A 66 -22.33 62.05 23.63
N LEU A 67 -22.47 61.77 24.94
CA LEU A 67 -23.39 60.77 25.49
C LEU A 67 -24.86 61.07 25.12
N ARG A 68 -25.64 60.01 24.92
CA ARG A 68 -27.08 59.97 25.25
C ARG A 68 -27.43 58.62 25.88
N SER A 69 -28.24 58.66 26.93
CA SER A 69 -28.75 57.51 27.66
C SER A 69 -30.03 56.97 27.02
N VAL A 70 -30.24 55.66 27.06
CA VAL A 70 -31.59 55.06 27.00
C VAL A 70 -31.68 53.97 28.08
N LYS A 71 -32.77 53.98 28.83
CA LYS A 71 -33.10 53.10 29.95
C LYS A 71 -34.44 52.41 29.61
N ARG A 72 -34.69 51.22 30.16
CA ARG A 72 -35.96 50.43 30.03
C ARG A 72 -36.18 49.85 28.62
N SER A 73 -36.92 48.75 28.44
CA SER A 73 -38.04 48.25 29.26
C SER A 73 -38.02 46.74 29.57
N ARG A 74 -38.77 46.38 30.63
CA ARG A 74 -39.28 45.02 30.87
C ARG A 74 -40.55 44.82 30.04
N SER A 75 -40.82 43.60 29.58
CA SER A 75 -42.20 43.08 29.56
C SER A 75 -42.18 41.59 29.87
N ALA A 76 -43.31 41.08 30.41
CA ALA A 76 -43.47 39.71 30.86
C ALA A 76 -44.81 39.16 30.37
N LYS A 77 -44.87 37.84 30.14
CA LYS A 77 -46.05 36.94 29.99
C LYS A 77 -45.48 35.57 29.51
N ARG A 78 -46.02 34.40 29.87
CA ARG A 78 -47.10 34.06 30.81
C ARG A 78 -46.89 32.62 31.36
N THR A 79 -47.54 32.35 32.48
CA THR A 79 -47.55 31.09 33.26
C THR A 79 -48.20 29.88 32.58
N ALA A 80 -47.71 28.68 32.87
CA ALA A 80 -48.50 27.46 33.08
C ALA A 80 -47.84 26.60 34.19
N LYS A 81 -48.61 25.76 34.91
CA LYS A 81 -48.26 25.25 36.27
C LYS A 81 -48.71 23.79 36.47
N LYS A 82 -48.04 23.09 37.40
CA LYS A 82 -48.29 21.72 37.94
C LYS A 82 -47.61 20.59 37.12
N ARG A 83 -47.11 19.50 37.72
CA ARG A 83 -47.17 19.04 39.13
C ARG A 83 -45.93 18.22 39.56
N LYS A 84 -45.70 18.21 40.88
CA LYS A 84 -44.77 17.40 41.73
C LYS A 84 -44.56 15.95 41.23
N THR A 85 -43.47 15.24 41.50
CA THR A 85 -42.54 15.23 42.69
C THR A 85 -41.05 15.31 42.24
N SER A 86 -39.98 15.16 43.05
CA SER A 86 -39.79 14.78 44.46
C SER A 86 -38.66 15.59 45.15
N THR A 87 -38.20 15.14 46.32
CA THR A 87 -37.22 15.74 47.26
C THR A 87 -35.85 15.03 47.32
N VAL A 88 -34.77 15.82 47.48
CA VAL A 88 -33.63 15.65 48.42
C VAL A 88 -32.80 14.34 48.31
N SER A 89 -31.49 14.36 48.05
CA SER A 89 -30.49 14.83 49.02
C SER A 89 -29.13 15.27 48.43
N ARG A 90 -28.23 15.72 49.31
CA ARG A 90 -27.02 16.51 49.03
C ARG A 90 -25.82 15.88 49.73
N SER A 91 -24.76 15.50 49.00
CA SER A 91 -23.41 15.35 49.59
C SER A 91 -22.31 15.38 48.55
N GLN A 92 -21.13 15.85 48.96
CA GLN A 92 -19.91 15.92 48.15
C GLN A 92 -19.09 14.64 48.31
N SER A 93 -18.37 14.21 47.28
CA SER A 93 -17.01 13.67 47.51
C SER A 93 -16.08 13.86 46.31
N LYS A 94 -14.81 14.18 46.60
CA LYS A 94 -13.72 14.20 45.61
C LYS A 94 -13.22 12.77 45.41
N LYS A 95 -13.07 12.29 44.16
CA LYS A 95 -12.16 11.17 43.86
C LYS A 95 -11.51 11.29 42.47
N ARG A 96 -10.18 11.42 42.50
CA ARG A 96 -9.15 11.12 41.49
C ARG A 96 -9.60 10.90 40.03
N LYS A 97 -9.22 11.82 39.12
CA LYS A 97 -9.01 11.50 37.69
C LYS A 97 -7.53 11.34 37.38
N THR A 98 -7.08 10.09 37.27
CA THR A 98 -5.73 9.73 36.85
C THR A 98 -5.57 9.83 35.32
N VAL A 99 -4.53 10.57 34.93
CA VAL A 99 -3.79 10.56 33.65
C VAL A 99 -4.36 9.71 32.49
N LYS A 100 -4.95 10.39 31.49
CA LYS A 100 -4.90 9.95 30.08
C LYS A 100 -4.11 10.99 29.25
N LYS A 101 -2.78 10.91 29.32
CA LYS A 101 -1.87 11.54 28.34
C LYS A 101 -1.34 10.45 27.39
N ARG A 102 -2.02 10.21 26.27
CA ARG A 102 -1.46 9.45 25.13
C ARG A 102 -1.64 10.27 23.85
N LYS A 103 -0.57 10.34 23.05
CA LYS A 103 -0.52 10.75 21.64
C LYS A 103 -1.11 12.13 21.28
N ALA A 104 -0.37 13.20 21.59
CA ALA A 104 -0.57 14.54 20.99
C ALA A 104 0.77 15.22 20.63
N SER A 105 1.78 14.43 20.24
CA SER A 105 3.15 14.88 19.97
C SER A 105 3.72 14.21 18.73
N ALA A 106 3.09 14.45 17.57
CA ALA A 106 3.56 13.99 16.25
C ALA A 106 3.13 14.89 15.06
N SER A 107 2.16 15.80 15.23
CA SER A 107 1.57 16.59 14.12
C SER A 107 2.15 18.01 13.96
N ALA A 108 2.90 18.53 14.94
CA ALA A 108 3.26 19.94 15.03
C ALA A 108 4.62 20.33 14.39
N ALA A 109 4.91 19.87 13.16
CA ALA A 109 6.12 20.28 12.42
C ALA A 109 6.05 20.25 10.88
N ARG A 110 4.91 19.86 10.26
CA ARG A 110 4.86 19.60 8.81
C ARG A 110 4.48 20.84 7.98
N ARG A 111 5.43 21.77 7.80
CA ARG A 111 5.29 22.88 6.82
C ARG A 111 5.36 22.32 5.39
N ARG A 112 4.23 21.80 4.88
CA ARG A 112 4.13 21.12 3.56
C ARG A 112 4.40 22.08 2.39
N GLN A 113 5.66 22.23 1.98
CA GLN A 113 5.96 22.35 0.55
C GLN A 113 6.20 20.94 0.01
N THR A 114 5.25 20.44 -0.79
CA THR A 114 5.41 19.15 -1.49
C THR A 114 5.74 19.46 -2.95
N LYS A 115 7.00 19.28 -3.36
CA LYS A 115 7.36 19.30 -4.78
C LYS A 115 7.14 17.88 -5.34
N ARG A 116 6.29 17.77 -6.36
CA ARG A 116 6.20 16.57 -7.22
C ARG A 116 7.19 16.75 -8.36
N ARG A 117 8.15 15.82 -8.51
CA ARG A 117 9.03 15.76 -9.68
C ARG A 117 8.58 14.57 -10.52
N LYS A 118 8.41 14.78 -11.82
CA LYS A 118 8.33 13.66 -12.78
C LYS A 118 9.76 13.20 -13.05
N THR A 119 9.99 11.90 -12.95
CA THR A 119 11.17 11.24 -13.49
C THR A 119 10.70 10.44 -14.70
N ALA A 120 11.03 10.91 -15.91
CA ALA A 120 10.80 10.14 -17.12
C ALA A 120 11.71 8.91 -17.14
N ALA A 121 11.29 7.83 -17.79
CA ALA A 121 12.18 6.75 -18.16
C ALA A 121 13.04 7.14 -19.36
N ASP A 122 14.24 6.57 -19.42
CA ASP A 122 14.88 6.29 -20.70
C ASP A 122 14.21 5.02 -21.26
N ILE A 123 13.31 5.20 -22.24
CA ILE A 123 12.63 4.09 -22.91
C ILE A 123 13.54 3.57 -24.03
N PHE A 124 14.32 2.55 -23.72
CA PHE A 124 15.01 1.76 -24.74
C PHE A 124 13.98 0.99 -25.58
N ALA A 125 14.27 0.77 -26.87
CA ALA A 125 13.35 0.32 -27.93
C ALA A 125 12.47 -0.90 -27.58
N ASP A 126 11.39 -1.13 -28.35
CA ASP A 126 10.17 -1.88 -28.00
C ASP A 126 10.25 -3.24 -27.24
N GLY A 127 11.41 -3.91 -27.14
CA GLY A 127 11.66 -5.07 -26.25
C GLY A 127 12.43 -4.77 -24.96
N GLY A 128 12.68 -3.49 -24.65
CA GLY A 128 13.66 -3.04 -23.67
C GLY A 128 13.21 -3.03 -22.20
N VAL A 129 14.20 -2.97 -21.31
CA VAL A 129 14.03 -2.80 -19.87
C VAL A 129 13.81 -1.31 -19.56
N VAL A 130 12.73 -0.98 -18.85
CA VAL A 130 12.40 0.42 -18.51
C VAL A 130 13.12 0.80 -17.22
N THR A 131 14.06 1.76 -17.30
CA THR A 131 14.84 2.22 -16.13
C THR A 131 14.45 3.64 -15.73
N PHE A 132 14.25 3.84 -14.43
CA PHE A 132 14.08 5.15 -13.80
C PHE A 132 15.20 5.41 -12.81
N LEU A 133 15.82 6.60 -12.87
CA LEU A 133 16.79 7.06 -11.89
C LEU A 133 16.30 8.33 -11.20
N SER A 134 16.18 8.30 -9.89
CA SER A 134 15.94 9.46 -9.03
C SER A 134 17.13 9.66 -8.10
N PRO A 135 18.07 10.55 -8.46
CA PRO A 135 19.20 10.87 -7.61
C PRO A 135 18.80 11.31 -6.19
N GLY A 136 19.69 10.98 -5.26
CA GLY A 136 19.69 11.44 -3.88
C GLY A 136 19.85 12.96 -3.83
N THR A 137 19.14 13.59 -2.90
CA THR A 137 19.07 15.05 -2.75
C THR A 137 18.99 15.43 -1.27
N GLU A 138 19.11 16.72 -0.94
CA GLU A 138 18.76 17.23 0.41
C GLU A 138 17.33 16.86 0.85
N ASP A 139 16.39 16.81 -0.10
CA ASP A 139 15.01 16.39 0.15
C ASP A 139 14.89 14.86 0.29
N TYR A 140 14.14 14.44 1.31
CA TYR A 140 13.80 13.04 1.61
C TYR A 140 12.75 12.52 0.60
N VAL A 141 12.62 11.19 0.44
CA VAL A 141 11.62 10.60 -0.48
C VAL A 141 10.49 9.91 0.29
N ASP A 142 9.24 10.19 -0.08
CA ASP A 142 8.03 9.50 0.42
C ASP A 142 7.73 8.32 -0.52
N LEU A 143 8.39 7.18 -0.26
CA LEU A 143 8.36 6.00 -1.13
C LEU A 143 6.95 5.45 -1.30
N ALA A 144 6.17 5.36 -0.23
CA ALA A 144 4.75 4.96 -0.21
C ALA A 144 3.80 5.88 -1.01
N ARG A 145 4.31 6.94 -1.66
CA ARG A 145 3.58 7.77 -2.60
C ARG A 145 4.26 7.90 -3.96
N THR A 146 5.14 6.96 -4.27
CA THR A 146 5.65 6.73 -5.63
C THR A 146 4.54 6.12 -6.45
N ILE A 147 4.24 6.72 -7.60
CA ILE A 147 3.20 6.25 -8.50
C ILE A 147 3.83 6.06 -9.88
N LEU A 148 3.67 4.86 -10.44
CA LEU A 148 3.98 4.55 -11.81
C LEU A 148 2.86 5.08 -12.72
N VAL A 149 3.25 5.62 -13.87
CA VAL A 149 2.36 5.91 -15.00
C VAL A 149 2.96 5.26 -16.24
N VAL A 150 2.14 4.53 -16.98
CA VAL A 150 2.50 3.93 -18.26
C VAL A 150 1.41 4.24 -19.26
N ARG A 151 1.81 4.53 -20.49
CA ARG A 151 0.92 4.59 -21.66
C ARG A 151 1.34 3.46 -22.60
N ALA A 152 0.38 2.65 -23.01
CA ALA A 152 0.61 1.51 -23.88
C ALA A 152 -0.48 1.39 -24.94
N LYS A 153 -0.16 0.78 -26.07
CA LYS A 153 -1.12 0.35 -27.10
C LYS A 153 -0.78 -1.05 -27.58
N VAL A 154 -1.77 -1.79 -28.08
CA VAL A 154 -1.55 -3.06 -28.78
C VAL A 154 -1.41 -2.77 -30.28
N THR A 155 -0.46 -3.40 -30.95
CA THR A 155 -0.20 -3.24 -32.40
C THR A 155 -0.02 -4.59 -33.08
N LYS A 156 -0.02 -4.57 -34.41
CA LYS A 156 0.52 -5.67 -35.23
C LYS A 156 2.05 -5.78 -35.05
N PRO A 157 2.70 -6.86 -35.53
CA PRO A 157 4.15 -7.08 -35.34
C PRO A 157 5.03 -6.04 -36.04
N ASP A 158 4.55 -5.47 -37.14
CA ASP A 158 5.16 -4.35 -37.88
C ASP A 158 4.98 -2.99 -37.18
N GLY A 159 4.31 -2.94 -36.03
CA GLY A 159 4.02 -1.72 -35.28
C GLY A 159 2.83 -0.91 -35.80
N THR A 160 2.15 -1.37 -36.87
CA THR A 160 0.95 -0.73 -37.40
C THR A 160 -0.25 -0.91 -36.46
N ASN A 161 -1.24 -0.04 -36.63
CA ASN A 161 -2.43 -0.08 -35.79
C ASN A 161 -3.36 -1.24 -36.17
N LEU A 162 -4.02 -1.80 -35.17
CA LEU A 162 -5.05 -2.82 -35.31
C LEU A 162 -6.27 -2.28 -36.08
N GLY A 163 -6.88 -3.12 -36.90
CA GLY A 163 -8.20 -2.86 -37.48
C GLY A 163 -9.32 -2.94 -36.44
N ALA A 164 -10.52 -2.50 -36.82
CA ALA A 164 -11.71 -2.58 -35.94
C ALA A 164 -12.25 -4.01 -35.74
N ALA A 165 -11.79 -4.96 -36.56
CA ALA A 165 -12.19 -6.38 -36.51
C ALA A 165 -11.26 -7.27 -35.67
N GLU A 166 -10.05 -6.80 -35.32
CA GLU A 166 -9.02 -7.58 -34.62
C GLU A 166 -9.44 -7.88 -33.17
N LYS A 167 -9.55 -9.15 -32.79
CA LYS A 167 -10.16 -9.56 -31.52
C LYS A 167 -9.15 -9.79 -30.39
N VAL A 168 -8.30 -8.79 -30.13
CA VAL A 168 -7.26 -8.87 -29.07
C VAL A 168 -7.56 -7.98 -27.87
N GLY A 169 -7.78 -8.60 -26.71
CA GLY A 169 -7.90 -7.95 -25.41
C GLY A 169 -6.61 -8.00 -24.60
N VAL A 170 -6.52 -7.17 -23.56
CA VAL A 170 -5.40 -7.21 -22.60
C VAL A 170 -5.81 -8.02 -21.35
N VAL A 171 -4.85 -8.72 -20.74
CA VAL A 171 -5.09 -9.45 -19.48
C VAL A 171 -5.44 -8.50 -18.32
N ASN A 172 -5.93 -9.08 -17.22
CA ASN A 172 -6.33 -8.31 -16.05
C ASN A 172 -5.16 -7.55 -15.42
N ASN A 173 -5.45 -6.49 -14.66
CA ASN A 173 -4.46 -5.69 -13.93
C ASN A 173 -3.31 -5.18 -14.83
N PHE A 174 -3.63 -4.82 -16.08
CA PHE A 174 -2.69 -4.71 -17.21
C PHE A 174 -1.43 -3.89 -16.90
N LEU A 175 -1.53 -2.80 -16.14
CA LEU A 175 -0.37 -1.99 -15.71
C LEU A 175 0.75 -2.81 -15.05
N HIS A 176 0.39 -3.85 -14.29
CA HIS A 176 1.34 -4.69 -13.58
C HIS A 176 1.67 -5.96 -14.37
N SER A 177 0.73 -6.46 -15.16
CA SER A 177 0.93 -7.60 -16.07
C SER A 177 1.95 -7.32 -17.17
N LEU A 178 2.14 -6.05 -17.54
CA LEU A 178 3.23 -5.57 -18.40
C LEU A 178 4.65 -5.97 -17.94
N PHE A 179 4.86 -6.29 -16.66
CA PHE A 179 6.18 -6.49 -16.09
C PHE A 179 6.29 -7.81 -15.30
N LYS A 180 7.23 -8.68 -15.69
CA LYS A 180 7.51 -9.93 -14.98
C LYS A 180 8.35 -9.72 -13.73
N GLN A 181 9.18 -8.67 -13.69
CA GLN A 181 10.08 -8.40 -12.57
C GLN A 181 10.34 -6.90 -12.40
N VAL A 182 10.38 -6.46 -11.13
CA VAL A 182 10.70 -5.09 -10.76
C VAL A 182 11.88 -5.08 -9.78
N ASP A 183 13.02 -4.58 -10.25
CA ASP A 183 14.23 -4.47 -9.44
C ASP A 183 14.38 -3.04 -8.90
N VAL A 184 14.44 -2.92 -7.57
CA VAL A 184 14.58 -1.63 -6.89
C VAL A 184 15.95 -1.58 -6.25
N PHE A 185 16.70 -0.51 -6.49
CA PHE A 185 18.02 -0.29 -5.90
C PHE A 185 18.00 1.00 -5.08
N LEU A 186 18.57 0.91 -3.87
CA LEU A 186 18.85 2.04 -3.00
C LEU A 186 20.37 2.20 -2.90
N LYS A 187 20.90 3.38 -3.28
CA LYS A 187 22.35 3.67 -3.36
C LYS A 187 23.14 2.52 -4.02
N GLY A 188 22.67 2.07 -5.19
CA GLY A 188 23.30 0.99 -5.97
C GLY A 188 23.09 -0.44 -5.45
N LYS A 189 22.55 -0.65 -4.25
CA LYS A 189 22.24 -1.99 -3.74
C LYS A 189 20.79 -2.38 -4.03
N GLN A 190 20.58 -3.54 -4.64
CA GLN A 190 19.25 -4.09 -4.90
C GLN A 190 18.54 -4.41 -3.56
N VAL A 191 17.26 -4.06 -3.41
CA VAL A 191 16.43 -4.28 -2.22
C VAL A 191 15.13 -5.04 -2.55
N THR A 192 15.16 -5.80 -3.66
CA THR A 192 14.11 -6.73 -4.09
C THR A 192 14.75 -8.01 -4.59
N GLN A 193 13.99 -9.10 -4.64
CA GLN A 193 14.44 -10.36 -5.22
C GLN A 193 13.96 -10.49 -6.67
N ALA A 194 14.84 -11.00 -7.53
CA ALA A 194 14.57 -11.28 -8.93
C ALA A 194 13.88 -12.65 -9.07
N THR A 195 12.54 -12.69 -8.97
CA THR A 195 11.76 -13.94 -8.99
C THR A 195 10.97 -14.17 -10.29
N GLY A 196 10.89 -13.19 -11.20
CA GLY A 196 10.08 -13.29 -12.43
C GLY A 196 8.55 -13.36 -12.23
N THR A 197 8.05 -13.21 -11.00
CA THR A 197 6.64 -13.41 -10.60
C THR A 197 5.92 -12.12 -10.18
N TYR A 198 6.44 -10.94 -10.54
CA TYR A 198 5.88 -9.65 -10.13
C TYR A 198 4.40 -9.49 -10.50
N ALA A 199 4.03 -9.88 -11.72
CA ALA A 199 2.66 -9.81 -12.20
C ALA A 199 1.68 -10.62 -11.33
N TYR A 200 2.07 -11.82 -10.90
CA TYR A 200 1.30 -12.66 -9.97
C TYR A 200 1.20 -12.05 -8.58
N ARG A 201 2.32 -11.55 -8.03
CA ARG A 201 2.33 -10.83 -6.75
C ARG A 201 1.34 -9.65 -6.78
N ALA A 202 1.47 -8.79 -7.78
CA ALA A 202 0.62 -7.60 -7.92
C ALA A 202 -0.86 -7.96 -8.11
N TYR A 203 -1.15 -9.02 -8.88
CA TYR A 203 -2.52 -9.51 -9.04
C TYR A 203 -3.09 -10.08 -7.73
N LEU A 204 -2.36 -10.95 -7.02
CA LEU A 204 -2.80 -11.54 -5.75
C LEU A 204 -3.00 -10.47 -4.66
N GLU A 205 -2.08 -9.52 -4.50
CA GLU A 205 -2.25 -8.39 -3.58
C GLU A 205 -3.50 -7.55 -3.92
N THR A 206 -3.78 -7.33 -5.21
CA THR A 206 -4.95 -6.57 -5.69
C THR A 206 -6.26 -7.36 -5.53
N LEU A 207 -6.25 -8.65 -5.83
CA LEU A 207 -7.39 -9.56 -5.74
C LEU A 207 -7.83 -9.74 -4.28
N LEU A 208 -6.90 -9.99 -3.37
CA LEU A 208 -7.20 -10.43 -2.01
C LEU A 208 -7.39 -9.30 -1.00
N ASN A 209 -6.84 -8.11 -1.24
CA ASN A 209 -6.87 -7.00 -0.26
C ASN A 209 -7.87 -5.88 -0.55
N TYR A 210 -8.62 -5.96 -1.65
CA TYR A 210 -9.58 -4.93 -2.05
C TYR A 210 -10.99 -5.52 -2.24
N GLY A 211 -11.99 -4.82 -1.69
CA GLY A 211 -13.41 -5.10 -1.91
C GLY A 211 -13.95 -4.45 -3.19
N PRO A 212 -15.22 -4.72 -3.54
CA PRO A 212 -15.81 -4.34 -4.83
C PRO A 212 -15.75 -2.83 -5.05
N SER A 213 -16.08 -2.02 -4.04
CA SER A 213 -16.03 -0.54 -4.14
C SER A 213 -14.69 0.04 -4.58
N ALA A 214 -13.57 -0.66 -4.35
CA ALA A 214 -12.25 -0.26 -4.85
C ALA A 214 -11.94 -0.84 -6.23
N LYS A 215 -12.36 -2.08 -6.50
CA LYS A 215 -12.23 -2.79 -7.78
C LYS A 215 -13.01 -2.08 -8.89
N ASP A 216 -14.25 -1.70 -8.62
CA ASP A 216 -15.14 -0.99 -9.53
C ASP A 216 -14.79 0.50 -9.73
N SER A 217 -13.87 1.04 -8.92
CA SER A 217 -13.48 2.45 -8.98
C SER A 217 -11.97 2.65 -9.18
N GLN A 218 -11.19 2.88 -8.13
CA GLN A 218 -9.79 3.30 -8.21
C GLN A 218 -8.87 2.28 -8.89
N LEU A 219 -9.16 0.98 -8.80
CA LEU A 219 -8.32 -0.06 -9.42
C LEU A 219 -8.50 -0.16 -10.94
N THR A 220 -9.59 0.38 -11.49
CA THR A 220 -9.75 0.53 -12.95
C THR A 220 -8.64 1.39 -13.57
N ALA A 221 -7.99 2.27 -12.79
CA ALA A 221 -6.84 3.05 -13.24
C ALA A 221 -5.58 2.21 -13.54
N ALA A 222 -5.51 0.98 -13.01
CA ALA A 222 -4.49 -0.01 -13.36
C ALA A 222 -5.00 -1.04 -14.39
N LEU A 223 -6.18 -0.81 -14.98
CA LEU A 223 -6.92 -1.74 -15.85
C LEU A 223 -7.28 -3.06 -15.14
N TYR A 224 -7.49 -3.01 -13.82
CA TYR A 224 -8.16 -4.10 -13.11
C TYR A 224 -9.67 -4.07 -13.41
N TYR A 225 -10.17 -5.16 -13.99
CA TYR A 225 -11.59 -5.43 -14.19
C TYR A 225 -11.82 -6.91 -13.94
N LYS A 226 -12.65 -7.27 -12.96
CA LYS A 226 -12.87 -8.66 -12.54
C LYS A 226 -13.29 -9.52 -13.73
N ASP A 227 -12.58 -10.63 -13.96
CA ASP A 227 -12.91 -11.58 -15.02
C ASP A 227 -14.12 -12.45 -14.63
N THR A 228 -14.89 -12.90 -15.61
CA THR A 228 -16.07 -13.73 -15.34
C THR A 228 -15.65 -15.15 -14.98
N ALA A 229 -16.01 -15.58 -13.77
CA ALA A 229 -15.79 -16.94 -13.29
C ALA A 229 -16.39 -17.99 -14.25
N GLY A 230 -15.68 -19.09 -14.49
CA GLY A 230 -16.08 -20.16 -15.41
C GLY A 230 -16.05 -19.76 -16.90
N LYS A 231 -15.57 -18.55 -17.20
CA LYS A 231 -15.42 -17.98 -18.55
C LYS A 231 -14.08 -17.27 -18.75
N MET A 232 -13.13 -17.40 -17.83
CA MET A 232 -11.88 -16.61 -17.86
C MET A 232 -11.06 -16.83 -19.15
N ASP A 233 -11.03 -18.06 -19.65
CA ASP A 233 -10.33 -18.47 -20.89
C ASP A 233 -11.17 -18.24 -22.17
N VAL A 234 -12.32 -17.56 -22.09
CA VAL A 234 -13.03 -17.09 -23.29
C VAL A 234 -12.26 -15.91 -23.86
N ALA A 235 -11.28 -16.23 -24.72
CA ALA A 235 -10.28 -15.30 -25.24
C ALA A 235 -10.80 -14.33 -26.33
N ASP A 236 -12.02 -14.52 -26.85
CA ASP A 236 -12.66 -13.53 -27.73
C ASP A 236 -13.28 -12.40 -26.86
N PRO A 237 -12.71 -11.18 -26.87
CA PRO A 237 -13.19 -10.05 -26.06
C PRO A 237 -14.52 -9.46 -26.56
N THR A 238 -15.04 -9.90 -27.71
CA THR A 238 -16.28 -9.38 -28.31
C THR A 238 -17.52 -10.14 -27.85
N VAL A 239 -17.37 -11.33 -27.26
CA VAL A 239 -18.48 -12.17 -26.80
C VAL A 239 -19.32 -11.45 -25.73
N ALA A 240 -20.63 -11.48 -25.91
CA ALA A 240 -21.60 -10.76 -25.08
C ALA A 240 -22.44 -11.70 -24.20
N GLY A 241 -23.02 -11.13 -23.14
CA GLY A 241 -23.85 -11.88 -22.18
C GLY A 241 -23.05 -12.85 -21.32
N GLY A 242 -23.75 -13.82 -20.71
CA GLY A 242 -23.15 -14.80 -19.79
C GLY A 242 -22.19 -15.83 -20.43
N ASN A 243 -21.98 -15.75 -21.75
CA ASN A 243 -21.09 -16.65 -22.48
C ASN A 243 -19.66 -16.08 -22.64
N GLY A 244 -19.46 -14.79 -22.36
CA GLY A 244 -18.17 -14.09 -22.54
C GLY A 244 -17.51 -13.71 -21.22
N ASN A 245 -16.21 -13.44 -21.27
CA ASN A 245 -15.51 -12.81 -20.15
C ASN A 245 -15.79 -11.30 -20.13
N ALA A 246 -16.65 -10.86 -19.22
CA ALA A 246 -17.04 -9.46 -19.08
C ALA A 246 -15.86 -8.54 -18.69
N GLY A 247 -14.91 -9.05 -17.89
CA GLY A 247 -13.70 -8.32 -17.51
C GLY A 247 -12.78 -8.08 -18.71
N LEU A 248 -12.51 -9.12 -19.49
CA LEU A 248 -11.74 -9.01 -20.74
C LEU A 248 -12.41 -8.05 -21.73
N ARG A 249 -13.72 -8.16 -21.92
CA ARG A 249 -14.49 -7.25 -22.78
C ARG A 249 -14.41 -5.79 -22.31
N ALA A 250 -14.49 -5.53 -21.01
CA ALA A 250 -14.36 -4.19 -20.46
C ALA A 250 -12.97 -3.59 -20.75
N ARG A 251 -11.91 -4.38 -20.60
CA ARG A 251 -10.52 -3.96 -20.91
C ARG A 251 -10.31 -3.72 -22.41
N TYR A 252 -10.86 -4.59 -23.27
CA TYR A 252 -10.78 -4.47 -24.73
C TYR A 252 -11.33 -3.14 -25.29
N VAL A 253 -12.35 -2.56 -24.66
CA VAL A 253 -12.90 -1.26 -25.07
C VAL A 253 -11.84 -0.15 -25.10
N PHE A 254 -10.81 -0.24 -24.25
CA PHE A 254 -9.72 0.73 -24.19
C PHE A 254 -8.59 0.46 -25.20
N SER A 255 -8.32 -0.81 -25.54
CA SER A 255 -7.18 -1.23 -26.38
C SER A 255 -7.51 -1.45 -27.86
N LYS A 256 -8.79 -1.67 -28.20
CA LYS A 256 -9.25 -1.94 -29.59
C LYS A 256 -8.76 -0.88 -30.57
N ALA A 257 -8.53 -1.28 -31.83
CA ALA A 257 -8.01 -0.42 -32.90
C ALA A 257 -6.74 0.37 -32.51
N SER A 258 -5.88 -0.23 -31.67
CA SER A 258 -4.67 0.39 -31.10
C SER A 258 -4.92 1.66 -30.28
N GLY A 259 -6.05 1.71 -29.56
CA GLY A 259 -6.31 2.71 -28.53
C GLY A 259 -5.15 2.78 -27.54
N THR A 260 -4.64 4.00 -27.29
CA THR A 260 -3.57 4.21 -26.31
C THR A 260 -4.19 4.34 -24.92
N VAL A 261 -3.87 3.37 -24.06
CA VAL A 261 -4.37 3.27 -22.69
C VAL A 261 -3.37 3.93 -21.75
N GLU A 262 -3.79 4.99 -21.03
CA GLU A 262 -3.01 5.57 -19.93
C GLU A 262 -3.41 4.91 -18.61
N MET A 263 -2.43 4.39 -17.88
CA MET A 263 -2.61 3.60 -16.67
C MET A 263 -1.73 4.13 -15.53
N THR A 264 -2.20 4.00 -14.29
CA THR A 264 -1.44 4.47 -13.12
C THR A 264 -1.74 3.69 -11.85
N GLY A 265 -0.70 3.45 -11.05
CA GLY A 265 -0.77 2.61 -9.84
C GLY A 265 0.49 2.69 -8.98
N PRO A 266 0.51 2.03 -7.81
CA PRO A 266 1.70 1.87 -6.99
C PRO A 266 2.71 0.92 -7.67
N ILE A 267 3.87 0.70 -7.06
CA ILE A 267 4.77 -0.39 -7.42
C ILE A 267 4.68 -1.44 -6.32
N PHE A 268 4.41 -2.69 -6.68
CA PHE A 268 4.30 -3.82 -5.76
C PHE A 268 5.68 -4.34 -5.34
N SER A 269 6.38 -3.56 -4.52
CA SER A 269 7.66 -3.91 -3.91
C SER A 269 7.73 -3.40 -2.47
N ASP A 270 8.33 -4.20 -1.61
CA ASP A 270 8.25 -4.11 -0.13
C ASP A 270 8.68 -2.74 0.40
N ILE A 271 9.72 -2.15 -0.20
CA ILE A 271 10.26 -0.85 0.22
C ILE A 271 9.32 0.31 -0.13
N PHE A 272 8.51 0.17 -1.17
CA PHE A 272 7.44 1.12 -1.49
C PHE A 272 6.22 0.99 -0.58
N MET A 273 6.12 -0.06 0.23
CA MET A 273 5.06 -0.19 1.24
C MET A 273 5.45 0.39 2.62
N SER A 274 6.68 0.89 2.78
CA SER A 274 7.13 1.49 4.05
C SER A 274 6.62 2.93 4.23
N GLU A 275 5.94 3.21 5.34
CA GLU A 275 5.49 4.58 5.68
C GLU A 275 6.63 5.54 6.09
N ARG A 276 7.86 5.04 6.26
CA ARG A 276 9.02 5.86 6.63
C ARG A 276 9.57 6.58 5.41
N LEU A 277 9.90 7.86 5.57
CA LEU A 277 10.58 8.63 4.52
C LEU A 277 12.00 8.11 4.33
N LEU A 278 12.39 7.82 3.09
CA LEU A 278 13.77 7.52 2.73
C LEU A 278 14.66 8.74 3.02
N LEU A 279 15.84 8.50 3.59
CA LEU A 279 16.82 9.54 3.93
C LEU A 279 17.22 10.39 2.71
N SER A 280 17.69 11.60 3.00
CA SER A 280 18.44 12.42 2.05
C SER A 280 19.68 11.68 1.51
N TYR A 281 20.09 12.01 0.29
CA TYR A 281 21.26 11.45 -0.39
C TYR A 281 21.27 9.92 -0.60
N VAL A 282 20.11 9.27 -0.56
CA VAL A 282 19.96 7.90 -1.07
C VAL A 282 19.41 7.95 -2.49
N ASP A 283 20.16 7.42 -3.46
CA ASP A 283 19.69 7.25 -4.83
C ASP A 283 18.62 6.16 -4.90
N LEU A 284 17.56 6.41 -5.66
CA LEU A 284 16.54 5.42 -6.00
C LEU A 284 16.65 5.09 -7.50
N LYS A 285 16.97 3.84 -7.84
CA LYS A 285 16.85 3.31 -9.19
C LYS A 285 15.75 2.25 -9.21
N VAL A 286 14.89 2.30 -10.21
CA VAL A 286 13.84 1.28 -10.45
C VAL A 286 14.03 0.75 -11.86
N ILE A 287 14.02 -0.56 -12.01
CA ILE A 287 14.16 -1.27 -13.27
C ILE A 287 12.92 -2.14 -13.44
N LEU A 288 12.17 -1.93 -14.53
CA LEU A 288 11.01 -2.76 -14.87
C LEU A 288 11.36 -3.66 -16.07
N ASN A 289 11.37 -4.96 -15.84
CA ASN A 289 11.60 -5.96 -16.87
C ASN A 289 10.25 -6.39 -17.45
N ARG A 290 10.07 -6.26 -18.76
CA ARG A 290 8.83 -6.58 -19.45
C ARG A 290 8.46 -8.06 -19.36
N SER A 291 7.15 -8.33 -19.28
CA SER A 291 6.56 -9.63 -19.60
C SER A 291 6.59 -9.88 -21.12
N SER A 292 6.37 -11.14 -21.52
CA SER A 292 6.04 -11.52 -22.90
C SER A 292 4.71 -10.89 -23.34
N ASP A 293 4.54 -10.66 -24.64
CA ASP A 293 3.29 -10.10 -25.16
C ASP A 293 2.15 -11.12 -25.07
N GLU A 294 2.48 -12.41 -25.20
CA GLU A 294 1.60 -13.58 -25.05
C GLU A 294 1.08 -13.76 -23.61
N PHE A 295 1.80 -13.24 -22.60
CA PHE A 295 1.32 -13.14 -21.22
C PHE A 295 0.43 -11.90 -21.02
N CYS A 296 0.65 -10.84 -21.80
CA CYS A 296 -0.07 -9.57 -21.65
C CYS A 296 -1.41 -9.52 -22.38
N LEU A 297 -1.64 -10.41 -23.34
CA LEU A 297 -2.74 -10.36 -24.31
C LEU A 297 -3.58 -11.63 -24.29
N MET A 298 -4.84 -11.50 -24.69
CA MET A 298 -5.71 -12.62 -25.00
C MET A 298 -6.36 -12.40 -26.37
N ALA A 299 -6.36 -13.44 -27.20
CA ALA A 299 -6.98 -13.46 -28.52
C ALA A 299 -7.49 -14.87 -28.84
N SER A 300 -8.63 -14.97 -29.51
CA SER A 300 -9.22 -16.26 -29.92
C SER A 300 -8.69 -16.79 -31.25
N GLU A 301 -8.11 -15.92 -32.07
CA GLU A 301 -7.62 -16.22 -33.43
C GLU A 301 -6.43 -17.20 -33.38
N ASP A 302 -6.38 -18.12 -34.34
CA ASP A 302 -5.22 -19.00 -34.57
C ASP A 302 -4.07 -18.20 -35.20
N ASP A 303 -2.83 -18.53 -34.86
CA ASP A 303 -1.60 -17.86 -35.30
C ASP A 303 -1.58 -16.33 -35.11
N ALA A 304 -2.37 -15.85 -34.13
CA ALA A 304 -2.46 -14.44 -33.76
C ALA A 304 -1.11 -13.89 -33.28
N ASP A 305 -0.55 -12.92 -34.00
CA ASP A 305 0.70 -12.27 -33.62
C ASP A 305 0.49 -10.79 -33.32
N PHE A 306 0.50 -10.44 -32.03
CA PHE A 306 0.26 -9.09 -31.53
C PHE A 306 1.38 -8.64 -30.59
N ARG A 307 1.65 -7.32 -30.56
CA ARG A 307 2.71 -6.72 -29.73
C ARG A 307 2.14 -5.65 -28.81
N VAL A 308 2.62 -5.58 -27.58
CA VAL A 308 2.35 -4.45 -26.70
C VAL A 308 3.46 -3.42 -26.85
N LYS A 309 3.08 -2.20 -27.23
CA LYS A 309 3.99 -1.06 -27.42
C LYS A 309 3.82 -0.05 -26.30
N LEU A 310 4.89 0.20 -25.55
CA LEU A 310 4.94 1.27 -24.55
C LEU A 310 5.22 2.61 -25.26
N THR A 311 4.37 3.60 -25.06
CA THR A 311 4.47 4.93 -25.71
C THR A 311 5.02 6.01 -24.79
N ASP A 312 4.80 5.91 -23.48
CA ASP A 312 5.35 6.79 -22.44
C ASP A 312 5.38 6.05 -21.10
N ALA A 313 6.37 6.33 -20.27
CA ALA A 313 6.50 5.78 -18.92
C ALA A 313 7.24 6.76 -18.01
N TYR A 314 6.65 7.10 -16.86
CA TYR A 314 7.26 8.00 -15.89
C TYR A 314 6.85 7.71 -14.44
N LEU A 315 7.79 7.91 -13.51
CA LEU A 315 7.51 7.86 -12.08
C LEU A 315 7.15 9.25 -11.54
N LYS A 316 6.05 9.32 -10.79
CA LYS A 316 5.67 10.46 -9.96
C LYS A 316 6.27 10.25 -8.57
N ILE A 317 7.43 10.83 -8.31
CA ILE A 317 8.14 10.70 -7.02
C ILE A 317 7.84 11.91 -6.14
N ARG A 318 7.52 11.66 -4.87
CA ARG A 318 7.25 12.70 -3.88
C ARG A 318 8.50 12.99 -3.04
N LYS A 319 9.10 14.17 -3.26
CA LYS A 319 10.17 14.71 -2.43
C LYS A 319 9.58 15.51 -1.24
N VAL A 320 10.23 15.44 -0.08
CA VAL A 320 9.79 16.06 1.17
C VAL A 320 10.93 16.89 1.76
N LYS A 321 10.77 18.22 1.71
CA LYS A 321 11.67 19.14 2.39
C LYS A 321 11.42 19.12 3.89
N ILE A 322 12.45 18.79 4.67
CA ILE A 322 12.41 18.71 6.13
C ILE A 322 12.95 20.02 6.74
N ASN A 323 12.54 20.34 7.97
CA ASN A 323 13.10 21.47 8.73
C ASN A 323 14.60 21.20 9.00
N PRO A 324 15.53 22.13 8.70
CA PRO A 324 16.96 21.93 8.91
C PRO A 324 17.34 21.40 10.30
N SER A 325 16.68 21.85 11.38
CA SER A 325 16.95 21.37 12.75
C SER A 325 16.67 19.87 12.93
N ILE A 326 15.72 19.31 12.20
CA ILE A 326 15.42 17.87 12.22
C ILE A 326 16.46 17.11 11.38
N SER A 327 16.92 17.67 10.25
CA SER A 327 17.97 17.04 9.45
C SER A 327 19.28 16.91 10.25
N VAL A 328 19.70 17.97 10.95
CA VAL A 328 20.87 17.93 11.84
C VAL A 328 20.69 16.91 12.97
N ALA A 329 19.48 16.83 13.56
CA ALA A 329 19.19 15.82 14.58
C ALA A 329 19.25 14.38 14.03
N HIS A 330 18.84 14.14 12.78
CA HIS A 330 18.98 12.85 12.12
C HIS A 330 20.45 12.49 11.84
N GLU A 331 21.30 13.42 11.36
CA GLU A 331 22.74 13.12 11.18
C GLU A 331 23.43 12.81 12.52
N ILE A 332 23.04 13.47 13.62
CA ILE A 332 23.54 13.16 14.97
C ILE A 332 23.03 11.78 15.45
N ALA A 333 21.79 11.41 15.11
CA ALA A 333 21.23 10.11 15.46
C ALA A 333 21.89 8.97 14.67
N LEU A 334 22.20 9.18 13.38
CA LEU A 334 22.85 8.19 12.52
C LEU A 334 24.25 7.80 13.00
N LYS A 335 24.96 8.71 13.69
CA LYS A 335 26.23 8.38 14.38
C LYS A 335 26.08 7.40 15.56
N LYS A 336 24.85 7.11 16.00
CA LYS A 336 24.56 6.17 17.11
C LYS A 336 23.98 4.85 16.63
N GLY A 337 23.53 4.76 15.37
CA GLY A 337 22.91 3.58 14.80
C GLY A 337 22.14 3.90 13.51
N PRO A 338 21.89 2.90 12.65
CA PRO A 338 21.27 3.12 11.34
C PRO A 338 19.81 3.55 11.42
N ALA A 339 19.32 4.20 10.38
CA ALA A 339 17.90 4.38 10.13
C ALA A 339 17.28 3.03 9.71
N ILE A 340 16.43 2.48 10.57
CA ILE A 340 15.72 1.22 10.34
C ILE A 340 14.43 1.49 9.56
N TYR A 341 14.15 0.68 8.55
CA TYR A 341 12.96 0.68 7.72
C TYR A 341 12.28 -0.70 7.83
N PRO A 342 11.24 -0.86 8.67
CA PRO A 342 10.45 -2.08 8.67
C PRO A 342 9.71 -2.19 7.33
N ILE A 343 9.74 -3.39 6.77
CA ILE A 343 9.07 -3.77 5.53
C ILE A 343 8.39 -5.13 5.74
N ARG A 344 7.20 -5.29 5.15
CA ARG A 344 6.64 -6.63 4.94
C ARG A 344 7.23 -7.13 3.63
N ARG A 345 8.17 -8.08 3.72
CA ARG A 345 8.80 -8.70 2.57
C ARG A 345 7.84 -9.73 1.98
N VAL A 346 7.63 -9.67 0.67
CA VAL A 346 6.80 -10.66 -0.04
C VAL A 346 7.67 -11.41 -1.04
N GLU A 347 7.71 -12.73 -0.91
CA GLU A 347 8.37 -13.62 -1.86
C GLU A 347 7.30 -14.40 -2.62
N CYS A 348 7.33 -14.36 -3.95
CA CYS A 348 6.43 -15.13 -4.81
C CYS A 348 7.24 -16.08 -5.69
N LYS A 349 6.90 -17.37 -5.67
CA LYS A 349 7.57 -18.45 -6.42
C LYS A 349 6.54 -19.23 -7.22
N SER A 350 7.00 -19.96 -8.24
CA SER A 350 6.21 -20.97 -8.93
C SER A 350 6.90 -22.32 -8.87
N PHE A 351 6.11 -23.40 -8.82
CA PHE A 351 6.57 -24.78 -8.92
C PHE A 351 5.69 -25.53 -9.93
N ILE A 352 6.29 -26.38 -10.76
CA ILE A 352 5.55 -27.14 -11.76
C ILE A 352 4.99 -28.42 -11.12
N VAL A 353 3.70 -28.66 -11.34
CA VAL A 353 3.02 -29.93 -11.15
C VAL A 353 2.90 -30.58 -12.54
N PRO A 354 3.67 -31.66 -12.83
CA PRO A 354 3.59 -32.34 -14.12
C PRO A 354 2.20 -32.92 -14.37
N ALA A 355 1.78 -32.94 -15.65
CA ALA A 355 0.59 -33.65 -16.08
C ALA A 355 0.64 -35.13 -15.67
N GLY A 356 -0.51 -35.70 -15.32
CA GLY A 356 -0.63 -37.10 -14.89
C GLY A 356 -0.13 -37.41 -13.48
N ASN A 357 0.43 -36.44 -12.75
CA ASN A 357 0.92 -36.66 -11.37
C ASN A 357 -0.23 -36.56 -10.34
N PRO A 358 -0.54 -37.62 -9.55
CA PRO A 358 -1.67 -37.61 -8.61
C PRO A 358 -1.43 -36.82 -7.31
N SER A 359 -0.20 -36.38 -7.04
CA SER A 359 0.11 -35.55 -5.87
C SER A 359 1.35 -34.67 -6.06
N LEU A 360 1.44 -33.61 -5.27
CA LEU A 360 2.64 -32.77 -5.15
C LEU A 360 2.99 -32.65 -3.67
N ARG A 361 4.18 -33.12 -3.29
CA ARG A 361 4.85 -32.67 -2.06
C ARG A 361 5.94 -31.67 -2.44
N LYS A 362 5.92 -30.49 -1.83
CA LYS A 362 7.00 -29.50 -1.98
C LYS A 362 7.53 -29.05 -0.62
N ASP A 363 8.63 -29.66 -0.19
CA ASP A 363 9.44 -29.22 0.94
C ASP A 363 10.21 -27.93 0.65
N ASN A 364 10.53 -27.23 1.74
CA ASN A 364 11.38 -26.05 1.83
C ASN A 364 10.94 -24.90 0.91
N LEU A 365 9.65 -24.56 0.97
CA LEU A 365 8.99 -23.64 0.05
C LEU A 365 9.70 -22.27 -0.04
N PHE A 366 10.18 -21.76 1.10
CA PHE A 366 10.87 -20.46 1.22
C PHE A 366 12.29 -20.56 1.81
N ASN A 367 13.04 -21.62 1.45
CA ASN A 367 14.49 -21.73 1.68
C ASN A 367 14.93 -21.54 3.16
N GLY A 368 14.23 -22.19 4.09
CA GLY A 368 14.52 -22.19 5.53
C GLY A 368 13.76 -21.13 6.34
N LEU A 369 12.89 -20.35 5.69
CA LEU A 369 12.01 -19.39 6.33
C LEU A 369 10.56 -19.86 6.33
N VAL A 370 9.84 -19.52 7.41
CA VAL A 370 8.39 -19.71 7.53
C VAL A 370 7.72 -18.32 7.42
N PRO A 371 6.86 -18.08 6.42
CA PRO A 371 6.11 -16.83 6.30
C PRO A 371 5.06 -16.70 7.40
N LYS A 372 4.64 -15.48 7.71
CA LYS A 372 3.45 -15.19 8.53
C LYS A 372 2.18 -15.71 7.88
N THR A 373 2.07 -15.48 6.57
CA THR A 373 0.91 -15.83 5.76
C THR A 373 1.41 -16.44 4.48
N VAL A 374 0.90 -17.63 4.13
CA VAL A 374 1.14 -18.27 2.84
C VAL A 374 -0.15 -18.28 2.03
N VAL A 375 -0.07 -17.89 0.77
CA VAL A 375 -1.16 -17.93 -0.20
C VAL A 375 -0.68 -18.74 -1.39
N PHE A 376 -1.52 -19.60 -1.95
CA PHE A 376 -1.19 -20.30 -3.18
C PHE A 376 -2.43 -20.59 -4.03
N GLY A 377 -2.18 -20.80 -5.32
CA GLY A 377 -3.17 -21.22 -6.30
C GLY A 377 -2.46 -21.84 -7.50
N MET A 378 -3.20 -22.58 -8.31
CA MET A 378 -2.65 -23.23 -9.51
C MET A 378 -3.29 -22.62 -10.76
N VAL A 379 -2.47 -22.44 -11.79
CA VAL A 379 -2.88 -22.05 -13.15
C VAL A 379 -2.25 -23.04 -14.12
N GLU A 380 -2.78 -23.19 -15.34
CA GLU A 380 -2.11 -24.03 -16.34
C GLU A 380 -0.72 -23.48 -16.69
N SER A 381 0.28 -24.34 -16.85
CA SER A 381 1.66 -23.89 -17.08
C SER A 381 1.83 -23.10 -18.38
N ASP A 382 1.03 -23.37 -19.41
CA ASP A 382 1.03 -22.55 -20.63
C ASP A 382 0.53 -21.13 -20.35
N ALA A 383 -0.54 -21.00 -19.55
CA ALA A 383 -1.08 -19.71 -19.15
C ALA A 383 -0.09 -18.91 -18.30
N PHE A 384 0.66 -19.59 -17.43
CA PHE A 384 1.75 -18.99 -16.64
C PHE A 384 2.89 -18.43 -17.51
N ASN A 385 3.26 -19.15 -18.57
CA ASN A 385 4.34 -18.72 -19.49
C ASN A 385 3.87 -17.70 -20.54
N GLY A 386 2.55 -17.61 -20.76
CA GLY A 386 1.90 -16.75 -21.75
C GLY A 386 1.35 -17.58 -22.92
N ALA A 387 0.03 -17.59 -23.06
CA ALA A 387 -0.66 -18.26 -24.15
C ALA A 387 -1.96 -17.49 -24.46
N LEU A 388 -2.10 -16.96 -25.68
CA LEU A 388 -3.17 -16.01 -26.05
C LEU A 388 -4.60 -16.54 -25.82
N LYS A 389 -4.80 -17.86 -25.79
CA LYS A 389 -6.10 -18.49 -25.55
C LYS A 389 -6.39 -18.80 -24.08
N LYS A 390 -5.47 -18.56 -23.15
CA LYS A 390 -5.62 -18.85 -21.71
C LYS A 390 -5.36 -17.60 -20.87
N ASN A 391 -6.11 -17.41 -19.80
CA ASN A 391 -5.93 -16.30 -18.89
C ASN A 391 -4.86 -16.67 -17.84
N PRO A 392 -3.74 -15.92 -17.71
CA PRO A 392 -2.70 -16.21 -16.72
C PRO A 392 -3.20 -16.19 -15.27
N TYR A 393 -4.38 -15.61 -15.02
CA TYR A 393 -4.99 -15.48 -13.69
C TYR A 393 -6.20 -16.38 -13.46
N ASN A 394 -6.47 -17.35 -14.34
CA ASN A 394 -7.48 -18.39 -14.12
C ASN A 394 -6.96 -19.42 -13.09
N PHE A 395 -7.25 -19.18 -11.81
CA PHE A 395 -6.84 -20.06 -10.72
C PHE A 395 -7.79 -21.26 -10.62
N GLN A 396 -7.47 -22.31 -11.36
CA GLN A 396 -8.24 -23.55 -11.42
C GLN A 396 -7.98 -24.42 -10.18
N HIS A 397 -8.98 -25.21 -9.79
CA HIS A 397 -8.88 -26.12 -8.65
C HIS A 397 -8.23 -27.47 -8.98
N PHE A 398 -7.98 -27.80 -10.27
CA PHE A 398 -7.33 -29.04 -10.77
C PHE A 398 -7.81 -30.35 -10.11
N SER A 399 -9.07 -30.42 -9.67
CA SER A 399 -9.62 -31.55 -8.91
C SER A 399 -8.80 -31.91 -7.64
N VAL A 400 -8.24 -30.92 -6.94
CA VAL A 400 -7.62 -31.14 -5.62
C VAL A 400 -8.59 -31.83 -4.66
N SER A 401 -8.10 -32.89 -4.02
CA SER A 401 -8.81 -33.68 -3.01
C SER A 401 -8.30 -33.42 -1.60
N SER A 402 -7.02 -33.07 -1.43
CA SER A 402 -6.47 -32.76 -0.10
C SER A 402 -5.36 -31.71 -0.16
N ILE A 403 -5.27 -30.87 0.87
CA ILE A 403 -4.22 -29.86 1.09
C ILE A 403 -3.72 -29.96 2.52
N GLY A 404 -2.48 -30.39 2.72
CA GLY A 404 -1.75 -30.36 3.99
C GLY A 404 -0.66 -29.28 3.98
N ILE A 405 -0.40 -28.69 5.15
CA ILE A 405 0.71 -27.75 5.37
C ILE A 405 1.42 -28.16 6.66
N THR A 406 2.72 -28.40 6.56
CA THR A 406 3.55 -28.76 7.71
C THR A 406 4.69 -27.77 7.90
N VAL A 407 5.04 -27.48 9.15
CA VAL A 407 6.22 -26.70 9.53
C VAL A 407 7.09 -27.60 10.39
N ASN A 408 8.33 -27.85 9.95
CA ASN A 408 9.27 -28.77 10.60
C ASN A 408 8.73 -30.21 10.79
N GLY A 409 7.78 -30.62 9.94
CA GLY A 409 7.12 -31.94 10.01
C GLY A 409 5.92 -32.01 10.96
N GLU A 410 5.66 -30.97 11.76
CA GLU A 410 4.43 -30.85 12.53
C GLU A 410 3.33 -30.24 11.65
N GLU A 411 2.10 -30.74 11.77
CA GLU A 411 0.93 -30.09 11.18
C GLU A 411 0.71 -28.75 11.88
N MET A 412 0.79 -27.65 11.11
CA MET A 412 0.30 -26.35 11.57
C MET A 412 -1.21 -26.48 11.85
N PRO A 413 -1.84 -25.68 12.74
CA PRO A 413 -3.06 -26.06 13.48
C PRO A 413 -4.34 -26.35 12.67
N PHE A 414 -4.28 -26.30 11.33
CA PHE A 414 -5.29 -26.78 10.42
C PHE A 414 -4.99 -28.23 10.03
N LYS A 415 -5.91 -29.15 10.35
CA LYS A 415 -5.92 -30.48 9.74
C LYS A 415 -5.91 -30.36 8.21
N PRO A 416 -5.31 -31.30 7.47
CA PRO A 416 -5.33 -31.27 6.01
C PRO A 416 -6.75 -31.14 5.47
N LEU A 417 -7.00 -30.08 4.69
CA LEU A 417 -8.32 -29.81 4.11
C LEU A 417 -8.75 -30.98 3.24
N GLN A 418 -9.99 -31.43 3.38
CA GLN A 418 -10.57 -32.51 2.57
C GLN A 418 -11.56 -31.91 1.58
N LEU A 419 -11.22 -31.97 0.29
CA LEU A 419 -11.86 -31.20 -0.77
C LEU A 419 -12.59 -32.09 -1.79
N SER A 420 -13.70 -31.57 -2.31
CA SER A 420 -14.47 -32.17 -3.40
C SER A 420 -15.09 -31.07 -4.25
N TYR A 421 -15.00 -31.24 -5.57
CA TYR A 421 -15.57 -30.31 -6.56
C TYR A 421 -16.63 -30.98 -7.46
N GLY A 422 -16.95 -32.25 -7.21
CA GLY A 422 -17.99 -32.98 -7.93
C GLY A 422 -19.41 -32.72 -7.41
N ALA A 423 -20.34 -33.61 -7.74
CA ALA A 423 -21.78 -33.49 -7.44
C ALA A 423 -22.13 -33.23 -5.96
N ALA A 424 -21.28 -33.68 -5.03
CA ALA A 424 -21.33 -33.31 -3.62
C ALA A 424 -20.12 -32.41 -3.28
N PRO A 425 -20.19 -31.09 -3.53
CA PRO A 425 -19.06 -30.20 -3.38
C PRO A 425 -18.73 -29.95 -1.91
N LYS A 426 -17.45 -30.07 -1.57
CA LYS A 426 -16.85 -29.78 -0.26
C LYS A 426 -15.64 -28.88 -0.48
N TYR A 427 -15.86 -27.59 -0.69
CA TYR A 427 -14.78 -26.61 -0.83
C TYR A 427 -14.96 -25.39 0.09
N ILE A 428 -15.93 -25.41 1.00
CA ILE A 428 -16.29 -24.24 1.81
C ILE A 428 -15.20 -23.90 2.83
N GLU A 429 -14.52 -24.89 3.40
CA GLU A 429 -13.36 -24.64 4.26
C GLU A 429 -12.25 -23.92 3.47
N ALA A 430 -11.90 -24.42 2.28
CA ALA A 430 -10.97 -23.76 1.35
C ALA A 430 -11.39 -22.32 1.00
N PHE A 431 -12.67 -22.09 0.67
CA PHE A 431 -13.20 -20.75 0.43
C PHE A 431 -13.07 -19.84 1.67
N THR A 432 -13.30 -20.34 2.89
CA THR A 432 -13.10 -19.54 4.11
C THR A 432 -11.64 -19.18 4.38
N THR A 433 -10.67 -19.95 3.88
CA THR A 433 -9.23 -19.63 4.02
C THR A 433 -8.89 -18.27 3.43
N LEU A 434 -9.53 -17.88 2.32
CA LEU A 434 -9.39 -16.54 1.72
C LEU A 434 -9.63 -15.39 2.71
N PHE A 435 -10.49 -15.59 3.70
CA PHE A 435 -10.85 -14.57 4.69
C PHE A 435 -10.08 -14.75 6.00
N SER A 436 -9.85 -15.98 6.47
CA SER A 436 -9.06 -16.21 7.70
C SER A 436 -7.59 -15.91 7.48
N GLY A 437 -6.96 -16.46 6.44
CA GLY A 437 -5.54 -16.23 6.12
C GLY A 437 -5.20 -14.80 5.73
N THR A 438 -6.18 -14.01 5.26
CA THR A 438 -5.97 -12.60 4.90
C THR A 438 -6.54 -11.59 5.92
N GLY A 439 -6.95 -12.07 7.10
CA GLY A 439 -7.41 -11.24 8.23
C GLY A 439 -8.72 -10.49 8.01
N LYS A 440 -9.60 -11.01 7.15
CA LYS A 440 -10.89 -10.40 6.78
C LYS A 440 -12.09 -11.15 7.35
N MET A 441 -11.89 -12.33 7.92
CA MET A 441 -12.95 -13.13 8.52
C MET A 441 -13.70 -12.35 9.61
N TYR A 442 -15.03 -12.36 9.55
CA TYR A 442 -15.93 -11.62 10.44
C TYR A 442 -15.78 -10.07 10.44
N HIS A 443 -15.01 -9.50 9.52
CA HIS A 443 -14.94 -8.05 9.32
C HIS A 443 -15.86 -7.58 8.18
N ASN A 444 -16.29 -6.32 8.23
CA ASN A 444 -17.10 -5.69 7.16
C ASN A 444 -16.22 -5.28 5.96
N THR A 445 -15.40 -6.20 5.47
CA THR A 445 -14.42 -6.03 4.39
C THR A 445 -14.25 -7.36 3.67
N GLY A 446 -14.56 -7.41 2.38
CA GLY A 446 -14.37 -8.60 1.54
C GLY A 446 -13.24 -8.45 0.53
N ASN A 447 -13.00 -9.54 -0.19
CA ASN A 447 -12.08 -9.64 -1.33
C ASN A 447 -12.80 -9.73 -2.68
N ASP A 448 -14.13 -9.56 -2.73
CA ASP A 448 -14.93 -9.66 -3.97
C ASP A 448 -14.71 -11.00 -4.72
N ILE A 449 -14.80 -12.11 -3.99
CA ILE A 449 -14.91 -13.47 -4.51
C ILE A 449 -16.12 -14.12 -3.82
N SER A 450 -17.09 -14.58 -4.61
CA SER A 450 -18.26 -15.31 -4.10
C SER A 450 -17.95 -16.79 -3.87
N ARG A 451 -18.85 -17.48 -3.15
CA ARG A 451 -18.77 -18.93 -2.92
C ARG A 451 -18.82 -19.72 -4.23
N GLU A 452 -19.63 -19.24 -5.18
CA GLU A 452 -19.89 -19.84 -6.48
C GLU A 452 -18.75 -19.56 -7.48
N GLU A 453 -18.14 -18.38 -7.38
CA GLU A 453 -16.98 -17.98 -8.19
C GLU A 453 -15.70 -18.74 -7.81
N PHE A 454 -15.59 -19.20 -6.55
CA PHE A 454 -14.38 -19.85 -6.00
C PHE A 454 -13.88 -21.05 -6.83
N PRO A 455 -14.67 -22.12 -7.09
CA PRO A 455 -14.20 -23.23 -7.93
C PRO A 455 -13.98 -22.82 -9.40
N GLU A 456 -14.66 -21.77 -9.85
CA GLU A 456 -14.76 -21.33 -11.24
C GLU A 456 -13.64 -20.34 -11.65
N GLY A 457 -12.40 -20.61 -11.24
CA GLY A 457 -11.21 -19.83 -11.60
C GLY A 457 -10.69 -18.86 -10.53
N TYR A 458 -11.26 -18.90 -9.31
CA TYR A 458 -10.77 -18.16 -8.14
C TYR A 458 -10.31 -19.08 -7.00
N ALA A 459 -9.83 -20.28 -7.32
CA ALA A 459 -9.43 -21.33 -6.37
C ALA A 459 -8.04 -21.05 -5.76
N VAL A 460 -7.99 -20.01 -4.91
CA VAL A 460 -6.80 -19.58 -4.17
C VAL A 460 -6.98 -19.88 -2.69
N TYR A 461 -5.95 -20.43 -2.05
CA TYR A 461 -5.96 -20.88 -0.66
C TYR A 461 -5.01 -20.00 0.16
N ALA A 462 -5.42 -19.58 1.36
CA ALA A 462 -4.66 -18.61 2.17
C ALA A 462 -4.61 -18.99 3.65
N PHE A 463 -3.42 -19.20 4.20
CA PHE A 463 -3.21 -19.69 5.56
C PHE A 463 -2.39 -18.71 6.38
N ASP A 464 -2.88 -18.39 7.58
CA ASP A 464 -2.12 -17.70 8.62
C ASP A 464 -1.31 -18.76 9.39
N LEU A 465 0.00 -18.58 9.43
CA LEU A 465 0.95 -19.47 10.10
C LEU A 465 1.46 -18.87 11.42
N THR A 466 0.93 -17.72 11.84
CA THR A 466 1.30 -17.11 13.13
C THR A 466 0.63 -17.83 14.30
N PRO A 467 1.36 -18.14 15.40
CA PRO A 467 0.79 -18.87 16.53
C PRO A 467 -0.38 -18.16 17.24
N ASP A 468 -0.48 -16.85 17.09
CA ASP A 468 -1.53 -16.00 17.65
C ASP A 468 -2.60 -15.58 16.62
N MET A 469 -2.60 -16.18 15.42
CA MET A 469 -3.56 -15.91 14.34
C MET A 469 -3.67 -14.41 14.00
N CYS A 470 -2.53 -13.73 13.98
CA CYS A 470 -2.40 -12.30 13.74
C CYS A 470 -1.58 -11.95 12.48
N GLY A 471 -1.46 -12.85 11.49
CA GLY A 471 -0.64 -12.65 10.28
C GLY A 471 -0.94 -11.34 9.55
N ALA A 472 -2.22 -10.96 9.47
CA ALA A 472 -2.69 -9.70 8.88
C ALA A 472 -2.59 -8.46 9.81
N SER A 473 -2.13 -8.63 11.05
CA SER A 473 -2.00 -7.55 12.04
C SER A 473 -0.80 -6.64 11.72
N PRO A 474 -0.85 -5.33 12.02
CA PRO A 474 0.31 -4.43 11.95
C PRO A 474 1.35 -4.69 13.06
N HIS A 475 1.32 -5.85 13.73
CA HIS A 475 2.34 -6.27 14.69
C HIS A 475 3.52 -6.92 13.97
N PHE A 476 4.73 -6.48 14.32
CA PHE A 476 5.97 -7.08 13.83
C PHE A 476 6.17 -8.40 14.58
N ASN A 477 6.02 -9.52 13.87
CA ASN A 477 6.27 -10.85 14.43
C ASN A 477 7.71 -11.25 14.06
N ALA A 478 8.39 -11.97 14.94
CA ALA A 478 9.75 -12.43 14.68
C ALA A 478 9.80 -13.31 13.42
N VAL A 479 10.89 -13.21 12.66
CA VAL A 479 11.15 -14.11 11.53
C VAL A 479 11.30 -15.52 12.07
N GLN A 480 10.48 -16.45 11.57
CA GLN A 480 10.55 -17.85 11.95
C GLN A 480 11.42 -18.61 10.94
N LYS A 481 12.32 -19.45 11.45
CA LYS A 481 13.13 -20.36 10.66
C LYS A 481 12.57 -21.77 10.76
N GLY A 482 12.53 -22.48 9.64
CA GLY A 482 11.98 -23.83 9.57
C GLY A 482 11.73 -24.31 8.14
N ASN A 483 11.42 -25.59 8.01
CA ASN A 483 10.97 -26.19 6.76
C ASN A 483 9.44 -26.05 6.65
N LEU A 484 8.96 -25.06 5.88
CA LEU A 484 7.58 -25.06 5.41
C LEU A 484 7.46 -26.02 4.22
N ALA A 485 6.62 -27.04 4.35
CA ALA A 485 6.25 -27.96 3.29
C ALA A 485 4.75 -27.91 3.01
N ILE A 486 4.39 -28.09 1.73
CA ILE A 486 3.01 -28.20 1.26
C ILE A 486 2.80 -29.55 0.59
N ASP A 487 1.68 -30.20 0.91
CA ASP A 487 1.25 -31.49 0.38
C ASP A 487 -0.10 -31.32 -0.29
N ILE A 488 -0.18 -31.55 -1.60
CA ILE A 488 -1.40 -31.46 -2.41
C ILE A 488 -1.68 -32.84 -3.00
N GLN A 489 -2.93 -33.30 -2.88
CA GLN A 489 -3.42 -34.51 -3.55
C GLN A 489 -4.56 -34.14 -4.50
N PHE A 490 -4.70 -34.88 -5.59
CA PHE A 490 -5.76 -34.70 -6.58
C PHE A 490 -6.66 -35.95 -6.62
N SER A 491 -7.98 -35.77 -6.77
CA SER A 491 -8.91 -36.90 -6.98
C SER A 491 -8.84 -37.47 -8.40
N ALA A 492 -8.39 -36.65 -9.35
CA ALA A 492 -7.99 -37.04 -10.69
C ALA A 492 -6.71 -36.26 -11.03
N ALA A 493 -5.69 -36.93 -11.56
CA ALA A 493 -4.43 -36.28 -11.87
C ALA A 493 -4.62 -35.16 -12.93
N PRO A 494 -3.92 -34.02 -12.84
CA PRO A 494 -4.05 -32.92 -13.80
C PRO A 494 -3.78 -33.38 -15.23
N ALA A 495 -4.71 -33.12 -16.15
CA ALA A 495 -4.55 -33.48 -17.56
C ALA A 495 -3.46 -32.64 -18.26
N ASN A 496 -3.39 -31.35 -17.92
CA ASN A 496 -2.34 -30.43 -18.34
C ASN A 496 -1.39 -30.16 -17.16
N ALA A 497 -0.15 -29.77 -17.44
CA ALA A 497 0.78 -29.33 -16.40
C ALA A 497 0.28 -28.03 -15.75
N ALA A 498 0.42 -27.92 -14.44
CA ALA A 498 -0.01 -26.77 -13.67
C ALA A 498 1.17 -26.07 -12.98
N SER A 499 1.16 -24.74 -12.97
CA SER A 499 2.10 -23.93 -12.19
C SER A 499 1.45 -23.58 -10.85
N LEU A 500 1.92 -24.20 -9.77
CA LEU A 500 1.59 -23.81 -8.40
C LEU A 500 2.31 -22.50 -8.07
N VAL A 501 1.56 -21.40 -8.03
CA VAL A 501 2.04 -20.08 -7.63
C VAL A 501 1.90 -19.96 -6.11
N CYS A 502 3.02 -19.76 -5.42
CA CYS A 502 3.10 -19.56 -3.97
C CYS A 502 3.51 -18.12 -3.66
N TYR A 503 2.85 -17.49 -2.70
CA TYR A 503 3.08 -16.14 -2.20
C TYR A 503 3.26 -16.24 -0.68
N GLY A 504 4.34 -15.68 -0.13
CA GLY A 504 4.63 -15.70 1.30
C GLY A 504 4.95 -14.30 1.84
N GLU A 505 4.28 -13.90 2.92
CA GLU A 505 4.59 -12.65 3.64
C GLU A 505 5.54 -12.89 4.82
N PHE A 506 6.60 -12.08 4.91
CA PHE A 506 7.61 -12.12 5.95
C PHE A 506 7.77 -10.72 6.56
N GLU A 507 8.20 -10.65 7.82
CA GLU A 507 8.72 -9.39 8.37
C GLU A 507 10.20 -9.23 8.03
N ASN A 508 10.63 -8.01 7.71
CA ASN A 508 12.05 -7.72 7.54
C ASN A 508 12.36 -6.25 7.84
N THR A 509 13.66 -5.92 7.87
CA THR A 509 14.13 -4.54 8.09
C THR A 509 15.27 -4.19 7.13
N VAL A 510 15.14 -3.05 6.46
CA VAL A 510 16.24 -2.42 5.73
C VAL A 510 16.87 -1.35 6.60
N HIS A 511 18.19 -1.32 6.67
CA HIS A 511 18.98 -0.42 7.50
C HIS A 511 19.78 0.50 6.58
N ILE A 512 19.82 1.79 6.92
CA ILE A 512 20.63 2.79 6.20
C ILE A 512 21.53 3.50 7.21
N ASP A 513 22.84 3.38 7.06
CA ASP A 513 23.83 3.94 7.98
C ASP A 513 24.07 5.45 7.77
N SER A 514 25.03 6.02 8.52
CA SER A 514 25.43 7.43 8.38
C SER A 514 25.99 7.77 6.99
N GLU A 515 26.70 6.84 6.36
CA GLU A 515 27.26 6.99 5.01
C GLU A 515 26.23 6.73 3.91
N ARG A 516 24.99 6.37 4.28
CA ARG A 516 23.89 5.94 3.41
C ARG A 516 24.04 4.56 2.79
N ASN A 517 24.98 3.74 3.26
CA ASN A 517 25.08 2.35 2.82
C ASN A 517 23.84 1.58 3.26
N VAL A 518 23.35 0.71 2.39
CA VAL A 518 22.10 -0.03 2.60
C VAL A 518 22.44 -1.45 3.04
N VAL A 519 21.87 -1.88 4.15
CA VAL A 519 22.06 -3.21 4.72
C VAL A 519 20.68 -3.82 4.98
N TYR A 520 20.50 -5.09 4.66
CA TYR A 520 19.33 -5.88 4.99
C TYR A 520 19.78 -7.33 5.10
N ASP A 521 19.01 -8.14 5.84
CA ASP A 521 19.25 -9.56 5.97
C ASP A 521 17.96 -10.31 5.60
N TYR A 522 17.98 -11.03 4.48
CA TYR A 522 16.86 -11.85 4.03
C TYR A 522 16.99 -13.32 4.46
N SER A 523 18.06 -13.70 5.15
CA SER A 523 18.27 -15.03 5.77
C SER A 523 17.68 -15.13 7.17
N GLY A 524 17.41 -13.99 7.82
CA GLY A 524 16.78 -13.87 9.14
C GLY A 524 17.67 -14.22 10.32
#